data_AF-A0AAU9Y3S2-F1
#
_entry.id   AF-A0AAU9Y3S2-F1
#
_cell.length_a   1.000
_cell.length_b   1.000
_cell.length_c   1.000
_cell.angle_alpha   90.00
_cell.angle_beta   90.00
_cell.angle_gamma   90.00
#
_symmetry.space_group_name_H-M   'P 1'
#
loop_
_entity.id
_entity.type
_entity.pdbx_description
1 polymer ?
#
loop_
_entity_poly.entity_id
_entity_poly.type
_entity_poly.pdbx_seq_one_letter_code
_entity_poly.pdbx_strand_id
1 'polypeptide(L)'
;MKEVTQVRFEVKILTENKTSARPKNCVELYHSGQRISGVYTIDPDGSGAFNVYCDQTTSGGGWTVFQKRMNGSVDFNRTWNDYKHGFGNLVGEFWLGLDKINRLTQNKTKNMLRVDLG
;
A
#
# COMPACT_ATOMS: atom_id res chain seq x y z
N MET A 1 -15.58 -41.96 13.44
CA MET A 1 -15.19 -41.32 12.17
C MET A 1 -16.12 -40.15 11.92
N LYS A 2 -15.79 -38.95 12.44
CA LYS A 2 -16.47 -37.72 12.01
C LYS A 2 -15.84 -37.37 10.66
N GLU A 3 -16.67 -37.43 9.64
CA GLU A 3 -16.27 -37.76 8.28
C GLU A 3 -15.41 -36.67 7.65
N VAL A 4 -14.44 -37.11 6.84
CA VAL A 4 -13.60 -36.28 5.96
C VAL A 4 -14.42 -35.25 5.17
N THR A 5 -15.69 -35.54 4.90
CA THR A 5 -16.67 -34.66 4.28
C THR A 5 -16.95 -33.39 5.09
N GLN A 6 -17.10 -33.50 6.42
CA GLN A 6 -17.32 -32.36 7.32
C GLN A 6 -16.07 -31.46 7.37
N VAL A 7 -14.90 -32.07 7.45
CA VAL A 7 -13.61 -31.34 7.40
C VAL A 7 -13.45 -30.62 6.06
N ARG A 8 -13.78 -31.27 4.94
CA ARG A 8 -13.75 -30.63 3.61
C ARG A 8 -14.75 -29.48 3.52
N PHE A 9 -15.93 -29.60 4.11
CA PHE A 9 -16.94 -28.55 4.13
C PHE A 9 -16.51 -27.34 4.96
N GLU A 10 -15.93 -27.57 6.14
CA GLU A 10 -15.34 -26.53 6.99
C GLU A 10 -14.17 -25.82 6.29
N VAL A 11 -13.26 -26.57 5.65
CA VAL A 11 -12.18 -25.99 4.82
C VAL A 11 -12.75 -25.16 3.68
N LYS A 12 -13.83 -25.62 3.02
CA LYS A 12 -14.48 -24.90 1.93
C LYS A 12 -15.12 -23.59 2.40
N ILE A 13 -15.82 -23.59 3.54
CA ILE A 13 -16.37 -22.40 4.19
C ILE A 13 -15.26 -21.41 4.55
N LEU A 14 -14.12 -21.87 5.08
CA LEU A 14 -12.96 -21.02 5.38
C LEU A 14 -12.33 -20.42 4.12
N THR A 15 -12.38 -21.11 2.97
CA THR A 15 -11.89 -20.60 1.69
C THR A 15 -12.89 -19.69 0.97
N GLU A 16 -14.19 -19.94 1.08
CA GLU A 16 -15.26 -19.16 0.42
C GLU A 16 -15.59 -17.86 1.18
N ASN A 17 -15.44 -17.83 2.51
CA ASN A 17 -15.53 -16.58 3.30
C ASN A 17 -14.28 -15.70 3.22
N LYS A 18 -13.26 -16.11 2.48
CA LYS A 18 -12.09 -15.28 2.21
C LYS A 18 -12.32 -14.47 0.93
N THR A 19 -13.38 -13.65 0.91
CA THR A 19 -13.35 -12.43 0.09
C THR A 19 -12.23 -11.58 0.67
N SER A 20 -11.00 -11.81 0.19
CA SER A 20 -9.83 -11.07 0.64
C SER A 20 -10.05 -9.62 0.28
N ALA A 21 -10.59 -8.86 1.22
CA ALA A 21 -10.59 -7.41 1.15
C ALA A 21 -9.18 -7.00 0.77
N ARG A 22 -9.06 -6.17 -0.27
CA ARG A 22 -7.75 -5.71 -0.71
C ARG A 22 -7.07 -5.02 0.48
N PRO A 23 -5.75 -5.22 0.66
CA PRO A 23 -5.05 -4.58 1.75
C PRO A 23 -5.18 -3.06 1.61
N LYS A 24 -5.44 -2.39 2.72
CA LYS A 24 -5.71 -0.94 2.74
C LYS A 24 -4.43 -0.11 2.69
N ASN A 25 -3.31 -0.69 3.11
CA ASN A 25 -2.03 -0.01 3.24
C ASN A 25 -0.87 -1.02 3.30
N CYS A 26 0.36 -0.51 3.30
CA CYS A 26 1.56 -1.35 3.36
C CYS A 26 1.74 -2.09 4.69
N VAL A 27 1.18 -1.61 5.80
CA VAL A 27 1.29 -2.30 7.10
C VAL A 27 0.39 -3.54 7.17
N GLU A 28 -0.79 -3.53 6.53
CA GLU A 28 -1.61 -4.73 6.36
C GLU A 28 -0.90 -5.77 5.48
N LEU A 29 -0.29 -5.33 4.37
CA LEU A 29 0.57 -6.18 3.54
C LEU A 29 1.72 -6.78 4.37
N TYR A 30 2.38 -5.97 5.18
CA TYR A 30 3.41 -6.43 6.10
C TYR A 30 2.84 -7.49 7.05
N HIS A 31 1.77 -7.23 7.79
CA HIS A 31 1.22 -8.24 8.70
C HIS A 31 0.74 -9.53 7.98
N SER A 32 0.39 -9.45 6.70
CA SER A 32 0.01 -10.62 5.88
C SER A 32 1.18 -11.52 5.43
N GLY A 33 2.42 -11.12 5.70
CA GLY A 33 3.62 -11.90 5.32
C GLY A 33 4.47 -11.26 4.22
N GLN A 34 4.02 -10.17 3.60
CA GLN A 34 4.77 -9.49 2.54
C GLN A 34 5.93 -8.67 3.15
N ARG A 35 7.13 -9.25 3.17
CA ARG A 35 8.35 -8.66 3.79
C ARG A 35 9.30 -7.99 2.79
N ILE A 36 9.05 -8.09 1.49
CA ILE A 36 9.95 -7.56 0.47
C ILE A 36 9.49 -6.14 0.09
N SER A 37 10.39 -5.15 0.17
CA SER A 37 10.11 -3.80 -0.29
C SER A 37 9.87 -3.78 -1.80
N GLY A 38 8.88 -3.02 -2.27
CA GLY A 38 8.51 -3.02 -3.68
C GLY A 38 7.15 -2.37 -3.95
N VAL A 39 6.68 -2.51 -5.20
CA VAL A 39 5.39 -1.95 -5.61
C VAL A 39 4.28 -2.95 -5.30
N TYR A 40 3.25 -2.48 -4.59
CA TYR A 40 2.06 -3.26 -4.25
C TYR A 40 0.79 -2.49 -4.59
N THR A 41 -0.30 -3.22 -4.84
CA THR A 41 -1.63 -2.66 -5.03
C THR A 41 -2.39 -2.65 -3.70
N ILE A 42 -2.95 -1.50 -3.33
CA ILE A 42 -3.76 -1.31 -2.12
C ILE A 42 -5.09 -0.65 -2.44
N ASP A 43 -6.07 -0.75 -1.55
CA ASP A 43 -7.37 -0.07 -1.64
C ASP A 43 -7.75 0.54 -0.28
N PRO A 44 -7.30 1.78 0.01
CA PRO A 44 -7.38 2.35 1.37
C PRO A 44 -8.79 2.58 1.91
N ASP A 45 -9.73 2.89 1.02
CA ASP A 45 -11.08 3.37 1.33
C ASP A 45 -12.18 2.61 0.56
N GLY A 46 -11.81 1.59 -0.22
CA GLY A 46 -12.75 0.82 -1.05
C GLY A 46 -13.25 1.53 -2.31
N SER A 47 -12.74 2.75 -2.58
CA SER A 47 -13.14 3.56 -3.75
C SER A 47 -12.29 3.28 -5.00
N GLY A 48 -11.44 2.25 -4.96
CA GLY A 48 -10.71 1.76 -6.12
C GLY A 48 -9.21 1.67 -5.89
N ALA A 49 -8.63 0.53 -6.22
CA ALA A 49 -7.25 0.24 -5.88
C ALA A 49 -6.22 1.02 -6.71
N PHE A 50 -5.04 1.26 -6.13
CA PHE A 50 -3.90 1.86 -6.82
C PHE A 50 -2.57 1.31 -6.31
N ASN A 51 -1.51 1.53 -7.09
CA ASN A 51 -0.16 1.08 -6.76
C ASN A 51 0.57 2.09 -5.86
N VAL A 52 1.32 1.57 -4.90
CA VAL A 52 2.24 2.31 -4.02
C VAL A 52 3.55 1.56 -3.88
N TYR A 53 4.62 2.27 -3.52
CA TYR A 53 5.83 1.61 -3.06
C TYR A 53 5.73 1.37 -1.55
N CYS A 54 5.84 0.10 -1.13
CA CYS A 54 5.93 -0.28 0.26
C CYS A 54 7.40 -0.49 0.66
N ASP A 55 7.84 0.24 1.68
CA ASP A 55 9.07 -0.09 2.38
C ASP A 55 8.73 -1.04 3.54
N GLN A 56 9.11 -2.30 3.36
CA GLN A 56 8.85 -3.39 4.29
C GLN A 56 10.06 -3.71 5.18
N THR A 57 11.12 -2.90 5.11
CA THR A 57 12.41 -3.18 5.74
C THR A 57 12.82 -2.13 6.75
N THR A 58 12.58 -0.85 6.47
CA THR A 58 13.05 0.25 7.30
C THR A 58 12.19 0.40 8.55
N SER A 59 12.84 0.51 9.72
CA SER A 59 12.20 0.79 11.01
C SER A 59 10.92 -0.01 11.28
N GLY A 60 11.01 -1.33 11.10
CA GLY A 60 9.90 -2.27 11.38
C GLY A 60 8.97 -2.55 10.20
N GLY A 61 9.17 -1.90 9.05
CA GLY A 61 8.40 -2.13 7.83
C GLY A 61 6.97 -1.58 7.86
N GLY A 62 6.20 -1.84 6.80
CA GLY A 62 4.82 -1.39 6.68
C GLY A 62 4.65 0.05 6.19
N TRP A 63 5.72 0.71 5.74
CA TRP A 63 5.67 2.11 5.33
C TRP A 63 5.13 2.23 3.90
N THR A 64 4.13 3.10 3.72
CA THR A 64 3.67 3.50 2.38
C THR A 64 4.44 4.75 1.97
N VAL A 65 5.30 4.63 0.96
CA VAL A 65 6.11 5.75 0.46
C VAL A 65 5.28 6.58 -0.52
N PHE A 66 5.07 7.85 -0.21
CA PHE A 66 4.32 8.76 -1.08
C PHE A 66 5.20 9.76 -1.84
N GLN A 67 6.46 9.94 -1.43
CA GLN A 67 7.45 10.77 -2.12
C GLN A 67 8.82 10.10 -1.99
N LYS A 68 9.60 10.09 -3.07
CA LYS A 68 11.00 9.63 -3.04
C LYS A 68 11.90 10.52 -3.91
N ARG A 69 13.01 11.00 -3.35
CA ARG A 69 14.14 11.67 -4.04
C ARG A 69 15.41 10.84 -3.89
N MET A 70 16.26 10.84 -4.91
CA MET A 70 17.50 10.06 -4.94
C MET A 70 18.62 10.77 -5.70
N ASN A 71 18.37 11.20 -6.94
CA ASN A 71 19.42 11.63 -7.87
C ASN A 71 18.99 12.77 -8.83
N GLY A 72 17.77 13.29 -8.72
CA GLY A 72 17.30 14.39 -9.55
C GLY A 72 16.89 13.99 -10.98
N SER A 73 16.74 12.70 -11.27
CA SER A 73 16.24 12.19 -12.56
C SER A 73 14.82 12.66 -12.92
N VAL A 74 14.02 13.04 -11.94
CA VAL A 74 12.65 13.55 -12.14
C VAL A 74 12.59 15.01 -11.72
N ASP A 75 12.05 15.85 -12.61
CA ASP A 75 11.74 17.24 -12.29
C ASP A 75 10.53 17.33 -11.35
N PHE A 76 10.67 18.08 -10.25
CA PHE A 76 9.64 18.34 -9.25
C PHE A 76 9.07 19.76 -9.35
N ASN A 77 9.57 20.61 -10.26
CA ASN A 77 8.96 21.90 -10.58
C ASN A 77 7.76 21.69 -11.52
N ARG A 78 6.63 21.30 -10.93
CA ARG A 78 5.45 20.81 -11.66
C ARG A 78 4.20 21.63 -11.36
N THR A 79 3.19 21.47 -12.21
CA THR A 79 1.91 22.16 -12.06
C THR A 79 1.09 21.57 -10.90
N TRP A 80 0.07 22.31 -10.45
CA TRP A 80 -0.91 21.80 -9.51
C TRP A 80 -1.54 20.48 -9.97
N ASN A 81 -1.85 20.38 -11.26
CA ASN A 81 -2.48 19.19 -11.84
C ASN A 81 -1.56 17.96 -11.74
N ASP A 82 -0.25 18.14 -11.91
CA ASP A 82 0.73 17.06 -11.75
C ASP A 82 0.83 16.62 -10.28
N TYR A 83 0.87 17.57 -9.34
CA TYR A 83 0.88 17.26 -7.91
C TYR A 83 -0.42 16.59 -7.44
N LYS A 84 -1.55 16.94 -8.06
CA LYS A 84 -2.85 16.30 -7.78
C LYS A 84 -2.84 14.81 -8.14
N HIS A 85 -2.41 14.49 -9.36
CA HIS A 85 -2.48 13.12 -9.90
C HIS A 85 -1.26 12.24 -9.60
N GLY A 86 -0.10 12.86 -9.35
CA GLY A 86 1.18 12.20 -9.17
C GLY A 86 2.03 12.17 -10.43
N PHE A 87 3.34 12.00 -10.25
CA PHE A 87 4.33 11.94 -11.33
C PHE A 87 5.57 11.14 -10.91
N GLY A 88 6.38 10.75 -11.89
CA GLY A 88 7.59 9.94 -11.69
C GLY A 88 7.34 8.44 -11.73
N ASN A 89 8.23 7.66 -11.13
CA ASN A 89 8.20 6.20 -11.14
C ASN A 89 8.31 5.63 -9.72
N LEU A 90 7.39 4.76 -9.31
CA LEU A 90 7.36 4.17 -7.96
C LEU A 90 8.64 3.40 -7.58
N VAL A 91 9.40 2.87 -8.56
CA VAL A 91 10.71 2.24 -8.28
C VAL A 91 11.88 3.23 -8.30
N GLY A 92 11.66 4.47 -8.73
CA GLY A 92 12.65 5.56 -8.80
C GLY A 92 12.23 6.79 -7.98
N GLU A 93 12.36 7.98 -8.56
CA GLU A 93 11.86 9.21 -7.95
C GLU A 93 10.39 9.46 -8.33
N PHE A 94 9.57 9.86 -7.37
CA PHE A 94 8.16 10.10 -7.62
C PHE A 94 7.49 10.98 -6.56
N TRP A 95 6.31 11.49 -6.94
CA TRP A 95 5.27 12.01 -6.07
C TRP A 95 3.99 11.22 -6.33
N LEU A 96 3.40 10.62 -5.29
CA LEU A 96 2.28 9.68 -5.44
C LEU A 96 1.01 10.34 -5.99
N GLY A 97 0.79 11.61 -5.65
CA GLY A 97 -0.40 12.39 -5.99
C GLY A 97 -1.25 12.73 -4.77
N LEU A 98 -1.68 13.99 -4.66
CA LEU A 98 -2.49 14.48 -3.54
C LEU A 98 -3.83 13.74 -3.41
N ASP A 99 -4.46 13.35 -4.51
CA ASP A 99 -5.73 12.62 -4.45
C ASP A 99 -5.54 11.25 -3.76
N LYS A 100 -4.43 10.55 -4.05
CA LYS A 100 -4.10 9.26 -3.41
C LYS A 100 -3.65 9.44 -1.96
N ILE A 101 -2.84 10.47 -1.68
CA ILE A 101 -2.42 10.79 -0.31
C ILE A 101 -3.62 11.11 0.56
N ASN A 102 -4.56 11.90 0.05
CA ASN A 102 -5.81 12.21 0.74
C ASN A 102 -6.58 10.92 1.09
N ARG A 103 -6.74 9.99 0.15
CA ARG A 103 -7.38 8.68 0.40
C ARG A 103 -6.66 7.84 1.46
N LEU A 104 -5.33 7.93 1.55
CA LEU A 104 -4.53 7.25 2.60
C LEU A 104 -4.74 7.86 3.99
N THR A 105 -5.10 9.14 4.08
CA THR A 105 -5.16 9.90 5.34
C THR A 105 -6.58 10.29 5.78
N GLN A 106 -7.61 10.05 4.96
CA GLN A 106 -9.00 10.41 5.24
C GLN A 106 -9.59 9.63 6.43
N ASN A 107 -9.22 8.37 6.58
CA ASN A 107 -9.69 7.56 7.70
C ASN A 107 -9.04 8.08 8.99
N LYS A 108 -9.77 8.07 10.12
CA LYS A 108 -9.25 8.43 11.46
C LYS A 108 -8.17 7.46 11.98
N THR A 109 -7.47 6.78 11.08
CA THR A 109 -6.26 6.02 11.37
C THR A 109 -5.19 6.99 11.83
N LYS A 110 -4.55 6.68 12.96
CA LYS A 110 -3.41 7.43 13.47
C LYS A 110 -2.19 7.15 12.57
N ASN A 111 -2.14 7.80 11.42
CA ASN A 111 -0.99 7.72 10.53
C ASN A 111 0.18 8.48 11.16
N MET A 112 1.38 7.90 11.04
CA MET A 112 2.63 8.57 11.40
C MET A 112 3.36 8.97 10.12
N LEU A 113 3.86 10.20 10.10
CA LEU A 113 4.77 10.65 9.05
C LEU A 113 6.21 10.41 9.49
N ARG A 114 6.99 9.81 8.60
CA ARG A 114 8.44 9.66 8.73
C ARG A 114 9.10 10.35 7.55
N VAL A 115 10.16 11.11 7.82
CA VAL A 115 11.01 11.71 6.79
C VAL A 115 12.42 11.19 7.01
N ASP A 116 12.92 10.48 6.02
CA ASP A 116 14.31 10.04 5.98
C ASP A 116 15.10 11.02 5.10
N LEU A 117 16.14 11.61 5.69
CA LEU A 117 17.12 12.42 4.99
C LEU A 117 18.41 11.61 4.91
N GLY A 118 18.89 11.41 3.69
CA GLY A 118 20.20 10.80 3.43
C GLY A 118 21.33 11.78 3.56
#